data_AF-A0A4R5DSQ5-F1
#
_entry.id   AF-A0A4R5DSQ5-F1
#
_cell.length_a   1.000
_cell.length_b   1.000
_cell.length_c   1.000
_cell.angle_alpha   90.00
_cell.angle_beta   90.00
_cell.angle_gamma   90.00
#
_symmetry.space_group_name_H-M   'P 1'
#
loop_
_entity.id
_entity.type
_entity.pdbx_description
1 polymer ?
#
loop_
_entity_poly.entity_id
_entity_poly.type
_entity_poly.pdbx_seq_one_letter_code
_entity_poly.pdbx_strand_id
1 'polypeptide(L)' 'MSGGTGTAPDVVAEAARRRTFAVISHPDAGKSTLTEALALHAAVIGEAGAVHGKS' A
#
# COMPACT_ATOMS: atom_id res chain seq x y z
N MET A 1 -11.15 -34.79 -1.24
CA MET A 1 -10.95 -33.36 -0.90
C MET A 1 -9.45 -33.11 -0.93
N SER A 2 -8.91 -32.65 -2.08
CA SER A 2 -7.47 -32.44 -2.27
C SER A 2 -7.15 -30.98 -1.94
N GLY A 3 -6.53 -30.75 -0.78
CA GLY A 3 -6.01 -29.44 -0.39
C GLY A 3 -4.78 -29.11 -1.22
N GLY A 4 -4.88 -28.11 -2.09
CA GLY A 4 -3.76 -27.61 -2.88
C GLY A 4 -2.70 -26.97 -1.98
N THR A 5 -1.57 -27.64 -1.82
CA THR A 5 -0.37 -27.06 -1.22
C THR A 5 0.29 -26.14 -2.24
N GLY A 6 0.12 -24.83 -2.09
CA GLY A 6 0.90 -23.84 -2.83
C GLY A 6 2.39 -24.12 -2.64
N THR A 7 3.09 -24.37 -3.73
CA THR A 7 4.50 -24.73 -3.74
C THR A 7 5.32 -23.60 -3.08
N ALA A 8 6.18 -23.94 -2.11
CA ALA A 8 7.08 -23.00 -1.42
C ALA A 8 7.82 -21.95 -2.29
N PRO A 9 8.21 -22.19 -3.57
CA PRO A 9 8.78 -21.13 -4.42
C PRO A 9 7.85 -19.93 -4.63
N ASP A 10 6.53 -20.11 -4.52
CA ASP A 10 5.56 -19.02 -4.72
C ASP A 10 5.47 -18.08 -3.52
N VAL A 11 5.56 -18.62 -2.29
CA VAL A 11 5.43 -17.80 -1.06
C VAL A 11 6.59 -16.81 -0.93
N VAL A 12 7.82 -17.26 -1.20
CA VAL A 12 9.02 -16.39 -1.12
C VAL A 12 8.99 -15.36 -2.25
N ALA A 13 8.57 -15.75 -3.45
CA ALA A 13 8.43 -14.84 -4.59
C ALA A 13 7.36 -13.77 -4.33
N GLU A 14 6.22 -14.12 -3.73
CA GLU A 14 5.17 -13.18 -3.34
C GLU A 14 5.60 -12.27 -2.19
N ALA A 15 6.32 -12.80 -1.20
CA ALA A 15 6.87 -11.99 -0.12
C ALA A 15 7.86 -10.95 -0.64
N ALA A 16 8.72 -11.30 -1.60
CA ALA A 16 9.70 -10.40 -2.19
C ALA A 16 9.07 -9.24 -3.00
N ARG A 17 7.85 -9.43 -3.52
CA ARG A 17 7.12 -8.37 -4.25
C ARG A 17 6.51 -7.30 -3.34
N ARG A 18 6.26 -7.60 -2.07
CA ARG A 18 5.55 -6.69 -1.15
C ARG A 18 6.48 -5.59 -0.63
N ARG A 19 5.99 -4.35 -0.65
CA ARG A 19 6.59 -3.22 0.07
C ARG A 19 5.60 -2.65 1.06
N THR A 20 5.90 -2.78 2.35
CA THR A 20 5.11 -2.23 3.45
C THR A 20 5.88 -1.07 4.08
N PHE A 21 5.24 0.09 4.18
CA PHE A 21 5.87 1.29 4.73
C PHE A 21 4.83 2.16 5.44
N ALA A 22 5.31 3.11 6.24
CA ALA A 22 4.49 4.12 6.91
C ALA A 22 5.11 5.50 6.67
N VAL A 23 4.25 6.54 6.62
CA VAL A 23 4.69 7.94 6.55
C VAL A 23 4.41 8.57 7.91
N ILE A 24 5.46 9.01 8.61
CA ILE A 24 5.38 9.69 9.91
C ILE A 24 6.03 11.05 9.74
N SER A 25 5.31 12.10 10.13
CA SER A 25 5.80 13.47 10.03
C SER A 25 5.21 14.33 11.13
N HIS A 26 5.79 15.51 11.32
CA HIS A 26 5.19 16.57 12.12
C HIS A 26 3.88 17.07 11.47
N PRO A 27 2.95 17.69 12.24
CA PRO A 27 1.81 18.42 11.66
C PRO A 27 2.24 19.34 10.52
N ASP A 28 1.40 19.43 9.49
CA ASP A 28 1.57 20.28 8.30
C ASP A 28 2.78 19.99 7.39
N ALA A 29 3.55 18.93 7.64
CA ALA A 29 4.67 18.52 6.79
C ALA A 29 4.24 17.87 5.45
N GLY A 30 2.95 17.85 5.12
CA GLY A 30 2.45 17.35 3.84
C GLY A 30 2.30 15.83 3.74
N LYS A 31 2.15 15.11 4.87
CA LYS A 31 1.91 13.65 4.87
C LYS A 31 0.76 13.24 3.94
N SER A 32 -0.38 13.94 4.01
CA SER A 32 -1.56 13.64 3.19
C SER A 32 -1.27 13.86 1.70
N THR A 33 -0.60 14.95 1.35
CA THR A 33 -0.19 15.24 -0.04
C THR A 33 0.72 14.15 -0.61
N LEU A 34 1.70 13.69 0.17
CA LEU A 34 2.58 12.60 -0.24
C LEU A 34 1.80 11.29 -0.41
N THR A 35 0.89 10.97 0.50
CA THR A 35 0.04 9.77 0.40
C THR A 35 -0.86 9.82 -0.84
N GLU A 36 -1.46 10.97 -1.15
CA GLU A 36 -2.30 11.17 -2.34
C GLU A 36 -1.50 10.98 -3.63
N ALA A 37 -0.31 11.58 -3.73
CA ALA A 37 0.57 11.43 -4.89
C ALA A 37 0.96 9.96 -5.11
N LEU A 38 1.31 9.23 -4.05
CA LEU A 38 1.63 7.80 -4.14
C LEU A 38 0.42 6.97 -4.59
N ALA A 39 -0.77 7.24 -4.05
CA ALA A 39 -1.99 6.52 -4.43
C ALA A 39 -2.37 6.78 -5.90
N LEU A 40 -2.25 8.02 -6.38
CA LEU A 40 -2.45 8.38 -7.80
C LEU A 40 -1.45 7.65 -8.71
N HIS A 41 -0.16 7.66 -8.37
CA HIS A 41 0.88 6.97 -9.14
C HIS A 41 0.73 5.44 -9.14
N ALA A 42 0.16 4.87 -8.07
CA ALA A 42 -0.13 3.44 -7.98
C ALA A 42 -1.44 3.04 -8.70
N ALA A 43 -2.10 3.95 -9.42
CA ALA A 43 -3.42 3.77 -10.03
C ALA A 43 -4.54 3.45 -9.02
N VAL A 44 -4.35 3.78 -7.74
CA VAL A 44 -5.31 3.57 -6.64
C VAL A 44 -6.07 4.86 -6.33
N ILE A 45 -6.73 5.40 -7.36
CA ILE A 45 -7.36 6.73 -7.33
C ILE A 45 -8.43 6.86 -6.23
N GLY A 46 -9.20 5.80 -5.98
CA GLY A 46 -10.25 5.81 -4.96
C GLY A 46 -9.73 5.95 -3.52
N GLU A 47 -8.57 5.37 -3.22
CA GLU A 47 -7.96 5.50 -1.89
C GLU A 47 -7.35 6.88 -1.66
N ALA A 48 -6.81 7.52 -2.71
CA ALA A 48 -6.27 8.87 -2.65
C ALA A 48 -7.32 9.88 -2.13
N GLY A 49 -8.55 9.84 -2.67
CA GLY A 49 -9.63 10.75 -2.26
C GLY A 49 -10.15 10.51 -0.83
N ALA A 50 -10.09 9.27 -0.33
CA ALA A 50 -10.53 8.93 1.02
C ALA A 50 -9.58 9.46 2.10
N VAL A 51 -8.29 9.59 1.79
CA VAL A 51 -7.26 10.06 2.74
C VAL A 51 -7.44 11.54 3.10
N HIS A 52 -7.98 12.35 2.18
CA HIS A 52 -8.28 13.77 2.43
C HIS A 52 -9.56 13.97 3.28
N GLY A 53 -10.54 13.07 3.14
CA GLY A 53 -11.85 13.19 3.80
C GLY A 53 -11.85 12.92 5.30
N LYS A 54 -10.73 12.49 5.88
CA LYS A 54 -10.58 12.22 7.31
C LYS A 54 -9.60 13.21 7.93
N SER A 55 -10.13 14.38 8.31
CA SER A 55 -9.47 15.34 9.20
C SER A 55 -10.11 15.25 10.58
#